data_AF-A0A2X4USU1-F1
#
_entry.id   AF-A0A2X4USU1-F1
#
_cell.length_a   1.000
_cell.length_b   1.000
_cell.length_c   1.000
_cell.angle_alpha   90.00
_cell.angle_beta   90.00
_cell.angle_gamma   90.00
#
_symmetry.space_group_name_H-M   'P 1'
#
loop_
_entity.id
_entity.type
_entity.pdbx_description
1 polymer ?
#
loop_
_entity_poly.entity_id
_entity_poly.type
_entity_poly.pdbx_seq_one_letter_code
_entity_poly.pdbx_strand_id
1 'polypeptide(L)'
;MSTITERRTRSGEFISYLFRLCQQDKGAAARLRRAANPATEYQSWEVLGGFGIKLDNDTERRVHALIASALANSRAEKNGSLKLGKAIFDSYPKDNDSKQAKARLLRLLACDSAQEACLILRPLLKLIQSRVSQPLDYELLLNELLWFGDKTKARWAQQFYAREEREESSL
;
A
#
# COMPACT_ATOMS: atom_id res chain seq x y z
N MET A 1 -6.65 18.16 -29.97
CA MET A 1 -6.75 17.16 -28.88
C MET A 1 -5.37 16.99 -28.27
N SER A 2 -5.08 17.73 -27.20
CA SER A 2 -3.78 17.61 -26.52
C SER A 2 -3.82 16.39 -25.62
N THR A 3 -3.19 15.30 -26.05
CA THR A 3 -2.85 14.20 -25.14
C THR A 3 -1.81 14.72 -24.17
N ILE A 4 -2.26 15.12 -22.97
CA ILE A 4 -1.36 15.30 -21.83
C ILE A 4 -0.76 13.92 -21.58
N THR A 5 0.46 13.70 -22.06
CA THR A 5 1.26 12.56 -21.65
C THR A 5 1.56 12.79 -20.17
N GLU A 6 0.77 12.17 -19.29
CA GLU A 6 1.06 12.15 -17.86
C GLU A 6 2.51 11.65 -17.68
N ARG A 7 3.36 12.51 -17.10
CA ARG A 7 4.73 12.15 -16.79
C ARG A 7 4.69 10.99 -15.80
N ARG A 8 5.01 9.79 -16.27
CA ARG A 8 5.04 8.59 -15.42
C ARG A 8 6.07 8.77 -14.32
N THR A 9 5.66 8.55 -13.08
CA THR A 9 6.57 8.53 -11.95
C THR A 9 7.30 7.18 -11.91
N ARG A 10 8.50 7.13 -11.33
CA ARG A 10 9.22 5.85 -11.12
C ARG A 10 8.36 4.83 -10.36
N SER A 11 7.58 5.31 -9.39
CA SER A 11 6.62 4.49 -8.63
C SER A 11 5.51 3.95 -9.54
N GLY A 12 4.92 4.78 -10.41
CA GLY A 12 3.91 4.35 -11.37
C GLY A 12 4.44 3.33 -12.39
N GLU A 13 5.69 3.49 -12.83
CA GLU A 13 6.37 2.52 -13.69
C GLU A 13 6.58 1.18 -12.98
N PHE A 14 6.98 1.20 -11.71
CA PHE A 14 7.14 0.02 -10.88
C PHE A 14 5.81 -0.71 -10.69
N ILE A 15 4.74 0.00 -10.34
CA ILE A 15 3.40 -0.58 -10.19
C ILE A 15 2.91 -1.20 -11.50
N SER A 16 3.09 -0.51 -12.62
CA SER A 16 2.72 -1.00 -13.96
C SER A 16 3.54 -2.23 -14.36
N TYR A 17 4.82 -2.28 -14.00
CA TYR A 17 5.67 -3.45 -14.19
C TYR A 17 5.17 -4.65 -13.39
N LEU A 18 4.84 -4.46 -12.11
CA LEU A 18 4.35 -5.53 -11.24
C LEU A 18 3.00 -6.12 -11.70
N PHE A 19 2.05 -5.29 -12.14
CA PHE A 19 0.77 -5.79 -12.68
C PHE A 19 0.99 -6.68 -13.91
N ARG A 20 1.81 -6.22 -14.86
CA ARG A 20 2.15 -7.02 -16.05
C ARG A 20 2.84 -8.33 -15.68
N LEU A 21 3.83 -8.27 -14.80
CA LEU A 21 4.56 -9.45 -14.35
C LEU A 21 3.65 -10.47 -13.66
N CYS A 22 2.78 -10.03 -12.75
CA CYS A 22 1.86 -10.92 -12.04
C CYS A 22 0.83 -11.59 -12.96
N GLN A 23 0.46 -10.96 -14.08
CA GLN A 23 -0.43 -11.53 -15.09
C GLN A 23 0.29 -12.53 -16.00
N GLN A 24 1.57 -12.29 -16.32
CA GLN A 24 2.35 -13.09 -17.26
C GLN A 24 3.09 -14.26 -16.62
N ASP A 25 3.55 -14.11 -15.38
CA ASP A 25 4.35 -15.11 -14.67
C ASP A 25 3.77 -15.42 -13.28
N LYS A 26 3.08 -16.55 -13.20
CA LYS A 26 2.49 -17.06 -11.94
C LYS A 26 3.54 -17.42 -10.90
N GLY A 27 4.73 -17.85 -11.32
CA GLY A 27 5.86 -18.18 -10.45
C GLY A 27 6.45 -16.93 -9.81
N ALA A 28 6.69 -15.88 -10.60
CA ALA A 28 7.10 -14.58 -10.08
C ALA A 28 6.04 -14.00 -9.12
N ALA A 29 4.76 -14.06 -9.48
CA ALA A 29 3.67 -13.64 -8.60
C ALA A 29 3.70 -14.37 -7.24
N ALA A 30 3.95 -15.70 -7.23
CA ALA A 30 4.04 -16.47 -6.00
C ALA A 30 5.25 -16.10 -5.12
N ARG A 31 6.39 -15.72 -5.73
CA ARG A 31 7.55 -15.17 -4.99
C ARG A 31 7.22 -13.79 -4.42
N LEU A 32 6.60 -12.91 -5.21
CA LEU A 32 6.18 -11.58 -4.77
C LEU A 32 5.18 -11.61 -3.60
N ARG A 33 4.19 -12.51 -3.62
CA ARG A 33 3.24 -12.67 -2.49
C ARG A 33 3.94 -12.88 -1.14
N ARG A 34 5.14 -13.48 -1.15
CA ARG A 34 5.96 -13.75 0.04
C ARG A 34 6.99 -12.66 0.35
N ALA A 35 7.08 -11.60 -0.46
CA ALA A 35 8.11 -10.57 -0.36
C ALA A 35 8.06 -9.77 0.95
N ALA A 36 6.86 -9.52 1.51
CA ALA A 36 6.73 -8.80 2.78
C ALA A 36 7.19 -9.61 4.01
N ASN A 37 7.58 -10.88 3.84
CA ASN A 37 8.08 -11.71 4.92
C ASN A 37 9.61 -11.69 4.95
N PRO A 38 10.26 -11.18 6.03
CA PRO A 38 11.72 -11.08 6.08
C PRO A 38 12.46 -12.39 5.78
N ALA A 39 11.91 -13.53 6.23
CA ALA A 39 12.51 -14.85 6.01
C ALA A 39 12.47 -15.32 4.54
N THR A 40 11.61 -14.73 3.70
CA THR A 40 11.43 -15.12 2.30
C THR A 40 11.55 -13.94 1.32
N GLU A 41 11.90 -12.75 1.82
CA GLU A 41 12.01 -11.52 1.03
C GLU A 41 12.99 -11.68 -0.12
N TYR A 42 14.10 -12.39 0.10
CA TYR A 42 15.15 -12.64 -0.89
C TYR A 42 14.65 -13.30 -2.19
N GLN A 43 13.53 -14.02 -2.13
CA GLN A 43 12.93 -14.66 -3.30
C GLN A 43 12.35 -13.65 -4.30
N SER A 44 12.12 -12.40 -3.86
CA SER A 44 11.68 -11.30 -4.71
C SER A 44 12.82 -10.46 -5.28
N TRP A 45 14.07 -10.68 -4.85
CA TRP A 45 15.21 -9.82 -5.20
C TRP A 45 15.54 -9.83 -6.69
N GLU A 46 15.30 -10.94 -7.39
CA GLU A 46 15.41 -11.01 -8.85
C GLU A 46 14.49 -9.96 -9.52
N VAL A 47 13.24 -9.87 -9.06
CA VAL A 47 12.25 -8.92 -9.59
C VAL A 47 12.58 -7.48 -9.19
N LEU A 48 12.89 -7.26 -7.91
CA LEU A 48 13.20 -5.92 -7.39
C LEU A 48 14.50 -5.37 -8.00
N GLY A 49 15.56 -6.18 -8.01
CA GLY A 49 16.86 -5.84 -8.59
C GLY A 49 16.79 -5.69 -10.10
N GLY A 50 16.02 -6.54 -10.80
CA GLY A 50 15.79 -6.42 -12.25
C GLY A 50 15.10 -5.12 -12.66
N PHE A 51 14.26 -4.54 -11.78
CA PHE A 51 13.69 -3.20 -11.98
C PHE A 51 14.66 -2.06 -11.60
N GLY A 52 15.76 -2.36 -10.92
CA GLY A 52 16.75 -1.37 -10.47
C GLY A 52 16.46 -0.79 -9.08
N ILE A 53 15.77 -1.53 -8.20
CA ILE A 53 15.66 -1.19 -6.78
C ILE A 53 16.99 -1.50 -6.08
N LYS A 54 17.47 -0.56 -5.26
CA LYS A 54 18.70 -0.75 -4.48
C LYS A 54 18.47 -1.74 -3.35
N LEU A 55 18.98 -2.96 -3.50
CA LEU A 55 18.79 -4.04 -2.53
C LEU A 55 19.61 -3.85 -1.25
N ASP A 56 20.65 -3.03 -1.27
CA ASP A 56 21.45 -2.63 -0.10
C ASP A 56 20.80 -1.49 0.70
N ASN A 57 19.86 -0.75 0.10
CA ASN A 57 19.03 0.22 0.80
C ASN A 57 17.85 -0.48 1.49
N ASP A 58 18.02 -0.79 2.76
CA ASP A 58 17.04 -1.52 3.58
C ASP A 58 15.64 -0.91 3.55
N THR A 59 15.53 0.42 3.62
CA THR A 59 14.24 1.13 3.60
C THR A 59 13.56 0.98 2.26
N GLU A 60 14.27 1.34 1.18
CA GLU A 60 13.75 1.28 -0.18
C GLU A 60 13.34 -0.15 -0.54
N ARG A 61 14.20 -1.14 -0.25
CA ARG A 61 13.93 -2.56 -0.49
C ARG A 61 12.67 -3.04 0.22
N ARG A 62 12.53 -2.78 1.53
CA ARG A 62 11.38 -3.24 2.34
C ARG A 62 10.07 -2.60 1.90
N VAL A 63 10.08 -1.32 1.56
CA VAL A 63 8.91 -0.60 1.07
C VAL A 63 8.45 -1.20 -0.27
N HIS A 64 9.36 -1.42 -1.22
CA HIS A 64 9.02 -2.04 -2.50
C HIS A 64 8.55 -3.49 -2.33
N ALA A 65 9.18 -4.27 -1.45
CA ALA A 65 8.80 -5.65 -1.14
C ALA A 65 7.38 -5.73 -0.53
N LEU A 66 7.02 -4.81 0.38
CA LEU A 66 5.68 -4.73 0.95
C LEU A 66 4.63 -4.46 -0.14
N ILE A 67 4.88 -3.47 -0.99
CA ILE A 67 3.95 -3.07 -2.04
C ILE A 67 3.80 -4.18 -3.09
N ALA A 68 4.90 -4.81 -3.49
CA ALA A 68 4.85 -5.93 -4.41
C ALA A 68 4.08 -7.14 -3.84
N SER A 69 4.27 -7.43 -2.54
CA SER A 69 3.51 -8.47 -1.85
C SER A 69 2.03 -8.12 -1.76
N ALA A 70 1.68 -6.88 -1.40
CA ALA A 70 0.29 -6.45 -1.34
C ALA A 70 -0.37 -6.55 -2.72
N LEU A 71 0.25 -5.98 -3.75
CA LEU A 71 -0.25 -6.03 -5.13
C LEU A 71 -0.46 -7.47 -5.61
N ALA A 72 0.52 -8.35 -5.43
CA ALA A 72 0.45 -9.74 -5.87
C ALA A 72 -0.58 -10.59 -5.09
N ASN A 73 -0.92 -10.19 -3.86
CA ASN A 73 -2.00 -10.80 -3.06
C ASN A 73 -3.39 -10.21 -3.40
N SER A 74 -3.43 -9.07 -4.09
CA SER A 74 -4.68 -8.42 -4.45
C SER A 74 -5.35 -9.11 -5.63
N ARG A 75 -6.67 -8.90 -5.75
CA ARG A 75 -7.46 -9.30 -6.93
C ARG A 75 -7.47 -8.19 -8.00
N ALA A 76 -6.67 -7.14 -7.85
CA ALA A 76 -6.66 -6.01 -8.74
C ALA A 76 -5.92 -6.33 -10.04
N GLU A 77 -6.45 -5.89 -11.17
CA GLU A 77 -5.79 -6.00 -12.48
C GLU A 77 -5.01 -4.74 -12.86
N LYS A 78 -5.28 -3.63 -12.18
CA LYS A 78 -4.65 -2.32 -12.38
C LYS A 78 -4.60 -1.53 -11.08
N ASN A 79 -3.82 -0.44 -11.07
CA ASN A 79 -3.73 0.44 -9.90
C ASN A 79 -5.12 1.00 -9.55
N GLY A 80 -5.43 1.04 -8.26
CA GLY A 80 -6.68 1.55 -7.77
C GLY A 80 -6.63 3.04 -7.45
N SER A 81 -7.68 3.50 -6.79
CA SER A 81 -7.82 4.89 -6.33
C SER A 81 -8.16 4.98 -4.84
N LEU A 82 -8.32 3.83 -4.16
CA LEU A 82 -8.63 3.80 -2.74
C LEU A 82 -7.38 4.17 -1.93
N LYS A 83 -7.48 5.26 -1.17
CA LYS A 83 -6.39 5.75 -0.34
C LYS A 83 -6.35 5.00 1.00
N LEU A 84 -5.17 4.86 1.59
CA LEU A 84 -4.95 4.00 2.76
C LEU A 84 -5.85 4.36 3.95
N GLY A 85 -5.93 5.62 4.35
CA GLY A 85 -6.73 6.01 5.53
C GLY A 85 -8.20 5.63 5.37
N LYS A 86 -8.74 5.84 4.17
CA LYS A 86 -10.11 5.44 3.82
C LYS A 86 -10.28 3.91 3.79
N ALA A 87 -9.28 3.19 3.25
CA ALA A 87 -9.28 1.74 3.23
C ALA A 87 -9.27 1.12 4.63
N ILE A 88 -8.54 1.72 5.58
CA ILE A 88 -8.55 1.29 6.98
C ILE A 88 -9.97 1.49 7.54
N PHE A 89 -10.58 2.67 7.36
CA PHE A 89 -11.95 2.92 7.79
C PHE A 89 -12.93 1.89 7.22
N ASP A 90 -12.90 1.67 5.89
CA ASP A 90 -13.82 0.75 5.20
C ASP A 90 -13.58 -0.73 5.52
N SER A 91 -12.44 -1.08 6.13
CA SER A 91 -12.15 -2.46 6.54
C SER A 91 -12.87 -2.88 7.84
N TYR A 92 -13.54 -1.94 8.51
CA TYR A 92 -14.29 -2.17 9.74
C TYR A 92 -15.77 -1.78 9.57
N PRO A 93 -16.71 -2.53 10.18
CA PRO A 93 -18.13 -2.14 10.25
C PRO A 93 -18.33 -0.77 10.91
N LYS A 94 -19.43 -0.08 10.56
CA LYS A 94 -19.76 1.26 11.08
C LYS A 94 -20.07 1.31 12.59
N ASP A 95 -20.29 0.18 13.25
CA ASP A 95 -20.67 0.11 14.67
C ASP A 95 -19.45 0.15 15.61
N ASN A 96 -19.50 -0.56 16.74
CA ASN A 96 -18.49 -0.61 17.83
C ASN A 96 -17.02 -0.87 17.36
N ASP A 97 -16.83 -1.29 16.11
CA ASP A 97 -15.55 -1.51 15.43
C ASP A 97 -14.85 -0.24 14.94
N SER A 98 -15.49 0.94 15.00
CA SER A 98 -14.84 2.24 14.79
C SER A 98 -13.62 2.42 15.73
N LYS A 99 -13.70 1.90 16.96
CA LYS A 99 -12.57 1.91 17.91
C LYS A 99 -11.38 1.10 17.43
N GLN A 100 -11.63 -0.05 16.77
CA GLN A 100 -10.56 -0.89 16.22
C GLN A 100 -9.90 -0.21 15.02
N ALA A 101 -10.71 0.35 14.11
CA ALA A 101 -10.23 1.12 12.97
C ALA A 101 -9.33 2.29 13.42
N LYS A 102 -9.80 3.06 14.41
CA LYS A 102 -9.05 4.16 15.02
C LYS A 102 -7.76 3.68 15.69
N ALA A 103 -7.80 2.58 16.44
CA ALA A 103 -6.61 2.01 17.06
C ALA A 103 -5.56 1.56 16.03
N ARG A 104 -5.97 0.97 14.90
CA ARG A 104 -5.06 0.60 13.80
C ARG A 104 -4.43 1.84 13.16
N LEU A 105 -5.23 2.87 12.89
CA LEU A 105 -4.72 4.13 12.37
C LEU A 105 -3.70 4.72 13.36
N LEU A 106 -4.05 4.89 14.63
CA LEU A 106 -3.16 5.48 15.64
C LEU A 106 -1.86 4.70 15.77
N ARG A 107 -1.89 3.36 15.72
CA ARG A 107 -0.66 2.54 15.75
C ARG A 107 0.25 2.84 14.56
N LEU A 108 -0.33 3.06 13.39
CA LEU A 108 0.40 3.39 12.16
C LEU A 108 0.96 4.82 12.22
N LEU A 109 0.19 5.79 12.74
CA LEU A 109 0.65 7.17 12.91
C LEU A 109 1.78 7.30 13.95
N ALA A 110 1.80 6.40 14.94
CA ALA A 110 2.84 6.33 15.97
C ALA A 110 4.14 5.65 15.49
N CYS A 111 4.26 5.21 14.23
CA CYS A 111 5.51 4.67 13.71
C CYS A 111 6.53 5.79 13.46
N ASP A 112 7.79 5.56 13.82
CA ASP A 112 8.86 6.56 13.69
C ASP A 112 9.64 6.42 12.37
N SER A 113 9.43 5.32 11.65
CA SER A 113 10.10 5.04 10.38
C SER A 113 9.20 4.32 9.38
N ALA A 114 9.59 4.39 8.10
CA ALA A 114 8.93 3.63 7.04
C ALA A 114 9.01 2.11 7.28
N GLN A 115 10.11 1.64 7.90
CA GLN A 115 10.32 0.23 8.23
C GLN A 115 9.32 -0.25 9.28
N GLU A 116 9.11 0.54 10.34
CA GLU A 116 8.06 0.25 11.34
C GLU A 116 6.67 0.27 10.72
N ALA A 117 6.39 1.28 9.89
CA ALA A 117 5.13 1.36 9.16
C ALA A 117 4.92 0.12 8.29
N CYS A 118 5.96 -0.39 7.63
CA CYS A 118 5.87 -1.62 6.84
C CYS A 118 5.50 -2.85 7.66
N LEU A 119 6.03 -2.98 8.88
CA LEU A 119 5.69 -4.08 9.79
C LEU A 119 4.22 -4.05 10.21
N ILE A 120 3.69 -2.85 10.52
CA ILE A 120 2.28 -2.66 10.87
C ILE A 120 1.37 -2.87 9.65
N LEU A 121 1.80 -2.41 8.47
CA LEU A 121 1.02 -2.49 7.24
C LEU A 121 0.90 -3.92 6.71
N ARG A 122 1.90 -4.78 6.90
CA ARG A 122 1.86 -6.16 6.39
C ARG A 122 0.58 -6.94 6.75
N PRO A 123 0.16 -7.04 8.02
CA PRO A 123 -1.12 -7.66 8.36
C PRO A 123 -2.32 -6.78 8.00
N LEU A 124 -2.19 -5.46 8.04
CA LEU A 124 -3.29 -4.53 7.77
C LEU A 124 -3.73 -4.55 6.30
N LEU A 125 -2.78 -4.61 5.36
CA LEU A 125 -3.07 -4.71 3.93
C LEU A 125 -3.80 -6.00 3.58
N LYS A 126 -3.47 -7.12 4.25
CA LYS A 126 -4.22 -8.38 4.11
C LYS A 126 -5.67 -8.24 4.60
N LEU A 127 -5.87 -7.58 5.74
CA LEU A 127 -7.21 -7.32 6.28
C LEU A 127 -8.02 -6.47 5.28
N ILE A 128 -7.44 -5.36 4.82
CA ILE A 128 -8.07 -4.47 3.84
C ILE A 128 -8.48 -5.28 2.60
N GLN A 129 -7.58 -6.09 2.04
CA GLN A 129 -7.87 -6.90 0.86
C GLN A 129 -8.95 -7.96 1.07
N SER A 130 -9.15 -8.44 2.30
CA SER A 130 -10.22 -9.38 2.63
C SER A 130 -11.58 -8.72 2.86
N ARG A 131 -11.62 -7.42 3.14
CA ARG A 131 -12.84 -6.70 3.56
C ARG A 131 -13.29 -5.66 2.53
N VAL A 132 -12.38 -5.12 1.74
CA VAL A 132 -12.62 -4.01 0.83
C VAL A 132 -12.41 -4.47 -0.61
N SER A 133 -13.44 -4.31 -1.44
CA SER A 133 -13.42 -4.72 -2.85
C SER A 133 -12.69 -3.73 -3.76
N GLN A 134 -12.71 -2.44 -3.42
CA GLN A 134 -12.04 -1.41 -4.21
C GLN A 134 -10.51 -1.53 -4.05
N PRO A 135 -9.75 -1.55 -5.18
CA PRO A 135 -8.29 -1.67 -5.12
C PRO A 135 -7.65 -0.40 -4.53
N LEU A 136 -6.58 -0.62 -3.78
CA LEU A 136 -5.72 0.45 -3.26
C LEU A 136 -5.01 1.18 -4.40
N ASP A 137 -4.76 2.47 -4.17
CA ASP A 137 -3.78 3.23 -4.92
C ASP A 137 -2.36 2.87 -4.44
N TYR A 138 -1.78 1.83 -5.04
CA TYR A 138 -0.46 1.32 -4.70
C TYR A 138 0.66 2.28 -5.10
N GLU A 139 0.46 3.10 -6.14
CA GLU A 139 1.43 4.12 -6.52
C GLU A 139 1.52 5.22 -5.45
N LEU A 140 0.37 5.73 -5.01
CA LEU A 140 0.34 6.71 -3.91
C LEU A 140 0.91 6.12 -2.63
N LEU A 141 0.51 4.90 -2.26
CA LEU A 141 0.98 4.25 -1.04
C LEU A 141 2.50 3.99 -1.07
N LEU A 142 3.04 3.57 -2.22
CA LEU A 142 4.49 3.41 -2.40
C LEU A 142 5.22 4.74 -2.17
N ASN A 143 4.75 5.82 -2.79
CA ASN A 143 5.33 7.15 -2.61
C ASN A 143 5.22 7.63 -1.16
N GLU A 144 4.08 7.44 -0.51
CA GLU A 144 3.85 7.82 0.88
C GLU A 144 4.79 7.08 1.85
N LEU A 145 5.15 5.83 1.55
CA LEU A 145 6.11 5.05 2.34
C LEU A 145 7.57 5.39 2.05
N LEU A 146 7.93 5.68 0.79
CA LEU A 146 9.28 6.13 0.44
C LEU A 146 9.61 7.50 1.07
N TRP A 147 8.59 8.36 1.20
CA TRP A 147 8.69 9.69 1.81
C TRP A 147 7.97 9.76 3.16
N PHE A 148 7.99 8.66 3.92
CA PHE A 148 7.28 8.54 5.19
C PHE A 148 7.71 9.62 6.19
N GLY A 149 6.73 10.24 6.83
CA GLY A 149 6.91 11.31 7.81
C GLY A 149 5.58 11.94 8.19
N ASP A 150 5.61 13.07 8.91
CA ASP A 150 4.40 13.71 9.46
C ASP A 150 3.39 14.12 8.39
N LYS A 151 3.86 14.54 7.21
CA LYS A 151 2.98 14.84 6.09
C LYS A 151 2.19 13.61 5.62
N THR A 152 2.83 12.45 5.55
CA THR A 152 2.17 11.17 5.21
C THR A 152 1.17 10.79 6.29
N LYS A 153 1.57 10.86 7.57
CA LYS A 153 0.71 10.58 8.72
C LYS A 153 -0.55 11.47 8.72
N ALA A 154 -0.38 12.78 8.52
CA ALA A 154 -1.49 13.73 8.44
C ALA A 154 -2.44 13.40 7.27
N ARG A 155 -1.91 13.05 6.09
CA ARG A 155 -2.74 12.64 4.94
C ARG A 155 -3.54 11.39 5.23
N TRP A 156 -2.95 10.37 5.86
CA TRP A 156 -3.68 9.15 6.25
C TRP A 156 -4.78 9.45 7.26
N ALA A 157 -4.53 10.32 8.24
CA ALA A 157 -5.54 10.76 9.19
C ALA A 157 -6.70 11.48 8.50
N GLN A 158 -6.40 12.46 7.64
CA GLN A 158 -7.43 13.19 6.87
C GLN A 158 -8.25 12.25 5.98
N GLN A 159 -7.61 11.30 5.29
CA GLN A 159 -8.32 10.31 4.48
C GLN A 159 -9.27 9.43 5.31
N PHE A 160 -8.90 9.11 6.55
CA PHE A 160 -9.70 8.33 7.47
C PHE A 160 -10.91 9.13 7.96
N TYR A 161 -10.71 10.39 8.38
CA TYR A 161 -11.74 11.23 9.01
C TYR A 161 -12.63 12.00 8.02
N ALA A 162 -12.25 12.17 6.74
CA ALA A 162 -12.97 12.98 5.74
C ALA A 162 -14.43 12.56 5.44
N ARG A 163 -14.93 11.45 6.01
CA ARG A 163 -16.33 11.00 5.90
C ARG A 163 -17.11 11.14 7.20
N GLU A 164 -16.46 11.16 8.38
CA GLU A 164 -17.14 11.50 9.64
C GLU A 164 -17.77 12.90 9.53
N GLU A 165 -17.03 13.87 8.98
CA GLU A 165 -17.52 15.26 8.82
C GLU A 165 -18.72 15.40 7.87
N ARG A 166 -18.85 14.56 6.82
CA ARG A 166 -19.97 14.64 5.86
C ARG A 166 -21.23 13.94 6.36
N GLU A 167 -21.10 12.87 7.13
CA GLU A 167 -22.25 12.18 7.73
C GLU A 167 -22.75 12.94 8.97
N GLU A 168 -21.88 13.61 9.75
CA GLU A 168 -22.27 14.48 10.88
C GLU A 168 -22.80 15.86 10.46
N SER A 169 -22.28 16.48 9.39
CA SER A 169 -22.81 17.78 8.88
C SER A 169 -24.14 17.66 8.12
N SER A 170 -24.67 16.44 7.98
CA SER A 170 -25.96 16.16 7.32
C SER A 170 -27.06 15.76 8.33
N LEU A 171 -26.79 15.91 9.63
CA LEU A 171 -27.69 15.73 10.77
C LEU A 171 -27.93 17.08 11.47
#